data_AF-A0A9E0UKU7-F1
#
_entry.id   AF-A0A9E0UKU7-F1
#
_cell.length_a   1.000
_cell.length_b   1.000
_cell.length_c   1.000
_cell.angle_alpha   90.00
_cell.angle_beta   90.00
_cell.angle_gamma   90.00
#
_symmetry.space_group_name_H-M   'P 1'
#
loop_
_entity.id
_entity.type
_entity.pdbx_description
1 polymer ?
#
loop_
_entity_poly.entity_id
_entity_poly.type
_entity_poly.pdbx_seq_one_letter_code
_entity_poly.pdbx_strand_id
1 'polypeptide(L)'
;GYLGADRAVRPLREAIATRPPVLIADLAGALQGVPPDGAGAVIARHREAAERLADGGVLVLDAQAVLAAPADAYLRLGEGK
;
A
#
# COMPACT_ATOMS: atom_id res chain seq x y z
N GLY A 1 -5.39 -12.96 31.70
CA GLY A 1 -6.50 -12.94 30.74
C GLY A 1 -5.97 -13.27 29.36
N TYR A 2 -6.04 -14.54 28.94
CA TYR A 2 -5.43 -15.04 27.70
C TYR A 2 -6.43 -15.76 26.77
N LEU A 3 -7.73 -15.71 27.09
CA LEU A 3 -8.80 -16.37 26.33
C LEU A 3 -9.58 -15.42 25.40
N GLY A 4 -9.34 -14.10 25.50
CA GLY A 4 -10.01 -13.08 24.68
C GLY A 4 -9.32 -12.79 23.36
N ALA A 5 -7.98 -12.79 23.34
CA ALA A 5 -7.20 -12.50 22.14
C ALA A 5 -7.29 -13.63 21.08
N ASP A 6 -7.33 -14.88 21.53
CA ASP A 6 -7.33 -16.05 20.63
C ASP A 6 -8.63 -16.18 19.81
N ARG A 7 -9.77 -15.75 20.38
CA ARG A 7 -11.06 -15.72 19.67
C ARG A 7 -11.19 -14.60 18.66
N ALA A 8 -10.51 -13.47 18.86
CA ALA A 8 -10.56 -12.32 17.94
C ALA A 8 -9.66 -12.52 16.70
N VAL A 9 -8.56 -13.27 16.84
CA VAL A 9 -7.55 -13.45 15.78
C VAL A 9 -7.96 -14.47 14.72
N ARG A 10 -8.73 -15.52 15.07
CA ARG A 10 -9.21 -16.52 14.10
C ARG A 10 -10.08 -15.96 12.97
N PRO A 11 -11.15 -15.19 13.22
CA PRO A 11 -11.99 -14.65 12.15
C PRO A 11 -11.24 -13.63 11.29
N LEU A 12 -10.24 -12.93 11.83
CA LEU A 12 -9.41 -12.00 11.06
C LEU A 12 -8.48 -12.73 10.08
N ARG A 13 -7.91 -13.89 10.47
CA ARG A 13 -7.10 -14.72 9.57
C ARG A 13 -7.90 -15.33 8.43
N GLU A 14 -9.13 -15.78 8.70
CA GLU A 14 -10.05 -16.29 7.66
C GLU A 14 -10.56 -15.17 6.73
N ALA A 15 -10.72 -13.94 7.23
CA ALA A 15 -11.12 -12.78 6.42
C ALA A 15 -10.02 -12.27 5.47
N ILE A 16 -8.74 -12.43 5.83
CA ILE A 16 -7.59 -12.06 4.97
C ILE A 16 -7.43 -13.07 3.82
N ALA A 17 -7.78 -14.35 4.03
CA ALA A 17 -7.67 -15.39 3.00
C ALA A 17 -8.69 -15.23 1.84
N THR A 18 -9.70 -14.36 1.97
CA THR A 18 -10.78 -14.19 0.99
C THR A 18 -10.74 -12.85 0.25
N ARG A 19 -9.74 -11.99 0.52
CA ARG A 19 -9.65 -10.66 -0.06
C ARG A 19 -8.27 -10.46 -0.70
N PRO A 20 -8.22 -9.89 -1.92
CA PRO A 20 -6.94 -9.53 -2.52
C PRO A 20 -6.14 -8.66 -1.54
N PRO A 21 -4.82 -8.88 -1.43
CA PRO A 21 -3.97 -8.07 -0.57
C PRO A 21 -4.11 -6.60 -0.96
N VAL A 22 -4.20 -5.72 0.05
CA VAL A 22 -4.33 -4.28 -0.15
C VAL A 22 -3.02 -3.61 0.20
N LEU A 23 -2.49 -2.80 -0.71
CA LEU A 23 -1.32 -1.96 -0.47
C LEU A 23 -1.66 -0.48 -0.70
N ILE A 24 -0.98 0.39 0.02
CA ILE A 24 -1.18 1.84 -0.03
C ILE A 24 0.06 2.48 -0.63
N ALA A 25 -0.08 3.15 -1.76
CA ALA A 25 0.97 3.94 -2.38
C ALA A 25 0.87 5.39 -1.90
N ASP A 26 1.97 5.94 -1.37
CA ASP A 26 2.05 7.35 -0.96
C ASP A 26 2.77 8.17 -2.04
N LEU A 27 2.05 8.47 -3.14
CA LEU A 27 2.60 9.28 -4.22
C LEU A 27 2.93 10.70 -3.74
N ALA A 28 2.11 11.26 -2.85
CA ALA A 28 2.35 12.59 -2.30
C ALA A 28 3.67 12.63 -1.51
N GLY A 29 3.93 11.62 -0.68
CA GLY A 29 5.21 11.44 0.00
C GLY A 29 6.37 11.26 -0.98
N ALA A 30 6.18 10.48 -2.04
CA ALA A 30 7.21 10.26 -3.06
C ALA A 30 7.56 11.51 -3.89
N LEU A 31 6.64 12.48 -4.00
CA LEU A 31 6.86 13.74 -4.69
C LEU A 31 7.47 14.83 -3.79
N GLN A 32 7.59 14.60 -2.47
CA GLN A 32 8.20 15.58 -1.57
C GLN A 32 9.66 15.82 -1.95
N GLY A 33 9.99 17.08 -2.23
CA GLY A 33 11.35 17.48 -2.63
C GLY A 33 11.69 17.22 -4.10
N VAL A 34 10.78 16.64 -4.88
CA VAL A 34 10.98 16.43 -6.32
C VAL A 34 10.67 17.72 -7.09
N PRO A 35 11.57 18.20 -7.97
CA PRO A 35 11.30 19.38 -8.79
C PRO A 35 10.17 19.10 -9.80
N PRO A 36 9.41 20.13 -10.24
CA PRO A 36 8.26 19.94 -11.14
C PRO A 36 8.59 19.17 -12.42
N ASP A 37 9.77 19.42 -13.01
CA ASP A 37 10.23 18.76 -14.23
C ASP A 37 10.49 17.24 -14.03
N GLY A 38 10.76 16.82 -12.80
CA GLY A 38 10.97 15.41 -12.43
C GLY A 38 9.71 14.70 -11.93
N ALA A 39 8.66 15.44 -11.58
CA ALA A 39 7.44 14.87 -11.00
C ALA A 39 6.75 13.87 -11.94
N GLY A 40 6.74 14.16 -13.25
CA GLY A 40 6.13 13.29 -14.26
C GLY A 40 6.75 11.88 -14.28
N ALA A 41 8.07 11.78 -14.15
CA ALA A 41 8.77 10.50 -14.12
C ALA A 41 8.44 9.69 -12.85
N VAL A 42 8.33 10.37 -11.71
CA VAL A 42 7.98 9.73 -10.42
C VAL A 42 6.55 9.20 -10.45
N ILE A 43 5.61 9.99 -10.98
CA ILE A 43 4.21 9.59 -11.16
C ILE A 43 4.11 8.38 -12.10
N ALA A 44 4.80 8.43 -13.25
CA ALA A 44 4.80 7.33 -14.21
C ALA A 44 5.33 6.02 -13.59
N ARG A 45 6.45 6.08 -12.86
CA ARG A 45 7.02 4.93 -12.14
C ARG A 45 6.06 4.38 -11.07
N HIS A 46 5.40 5.24 -10.30
CA HIS A 46 4.41 4.81 -9.31
C HIS A 46 3.21 4.13 -9.96
N ARG A 47 2.74 4.69 -11.08
CA ARG A 47 1.63 4.11 -11.85
C ARG A 47 1.98 2.74 -12.41
N GLU A 48 3.14 2.60 -13.04
CA GLU A 48 3.62 1.33 -13.59
C GLU A 48 3.75 0.27 -12.49
N ALA A 49 4.26 0.64 -11.31
CA ALA A 49 4.34 -0.26 -10.17
C ALA A 49 2.95 -0.70 -9.68
N ALA A 50 1.99 0.23 -9.60
CA ALA A 50 0.62 -0.06 -9.21
C ALA A 50 -0.09 -0.98 -10.21
N GLU A 51 0.10 -0.75 -11.52
CA GLU A 51 -0.43 -1.59 -12.59
C GLU A 51 0.12 -3.03 -12.49
N ARG A 52 1.43 -3.21 -12.31
CA ARG A 52 2.04 -4.53 -12.11
C ARG A 52 1.51 -5.28 -10.89
N LEU A 53 1.23 -4.56 -9.80
CA LEU A 53 0.64 -5.14 -8.59
C LEU A 53 -0.82 -5.55 -8.81
N ALA A 54 -1.58 -4.72 -9.51
CA ALA A 54 -2.95 -5.04 -9.90
C ALA A 54 -3.02 -6.30 -10.78
N ASP A 55 -2.09 -6.43 -11.74
CA ASP A 55 -1.96 -7.64 -12.57
C ASP A 55 -1.67 -8.89 -11.73
N GLY A 56 -0.97 -8.73 -10.60
CA GLY A 56 -0.72 -9.77 -9.60
C GLY A 56 -1.87 -10.05 -8.63
N GLY A 57 -3.02 -9.38 -8.80
CA GLY A 57 -4.19 -9.54 -7.94
C GLY A 57 -4.13 -8.75 -6.62
N VAL A 58 -3.30 -7.71 -6.55
CA VAL A 58 -3.18 -6.81 -5.40
C VAL A 58 -4.02 -5.54 -5.64
N LEU A 59 -4.83 -5.14 -4.67
CA LEU A 59 -5.51 -3.85 -4.71
C LEU A 59 -4.57 -2.76 -4.22
N VAL A 60 -4.32 -1.74 -5.05
CA VAL A 60 -3.48 -0.59 -4.68
C VAL A 60 -4.35 0.64 -4.49
N LEU A 61 -4.21 1.31 -3.35
CA LEU A 61 -4.90 2.56 -3.02
C LEU A 61 -3.89 3.69 -2.88
N ASP A 62 -4.25 4.89 -3.32
CA ASP A 62 -3.45 6.07 -3.01
C ASP A 62 -3.70 6.53 -1.56
N ALA A 63 -2.63 6.96 -0.87
CA ALA A 63 -2.66 7.39 0.52
C ALA A 63 -3.64 8.56 0.78
N GLN A 64 -3.95 9.38 -0.24
CA GLN A 64 -4.91 10.49 -0.12
C GLN A 64 -6.34 10.03 0.26
N ALA A 65 -6.68 8.76 0.04
CA ALA A 65 -7.99 8.19 0.36
C ALA A 65 -8.00 7.34 1.65
N VAL A 66 -6.89 7.28 2.40
CA VAL A 66 -6.73 6.39 3.55
C VAL A 66 -6.83 7.16 4.87
N LEU A 67 -7.78 6.78 5.73
CA LEU A 67 -7.97 7.39 7.05
C LEU A 67 -7.02 6.81 8.12
N ALA A 68 -6.77 5.50 8.07
CA ALA A 68 -5.85 4.81 8.96
C ALA A 68 -5.45 3.46 8.34
N ALA A 69 -4.17 3.12 8.42
CA ALA A 69 -3.63 1.84 7.98
C ALA A 69 -2.38 1.45 8.78
N PRO A 70 -2.08 0.15 8.92
CA PRO A 70 -0.84 -0.28 9.56
C PRO A 70 0.36 0.07 8.66
N ALA A 71 1.53 0.31 9.28
CA ALA A 71 2.70 0.82 8.58
C ALA A 71 3.23 -0.13 7.48
N ASP A 72 3.00 -1.44 7.63
CA ASP A 72 3.36 -2.49 6.70
C ASP A 72 2.45 -2.56 5.46
N ALA A 73 1.30 -1.89 5.48
CA ALA A 73 0.43 -1.73 4.30
C ALA A 73 0.96 -0.67 3.33
N TYR A 74 1.90 0.18 3.73
CA TYR A 74 2.44 1.24 2.88
C TYR A 74 3.57 0.72 1.98
N LEU A 75 3.40 0.95 0.68
CA LEU A 75 4.40 0.70 -0.33
C LEU A 75 5.47 1.79 -0.26
N ARG A 76 6.67 1.40 0.16
CA ARG A 76 7.86 2.24 0.02
C ARG A 76 8.58 1.84 -1.25
N LEU A 77 8.27 2.53 -2.34
CA LEU A 77 9.06 2.43 -3.58
C LEU A 77 10.39 3.13 -3.33
N GLY A 78 11.33 2.43 -2.69
CA GLY A 78 12.68 2.93 -2.47
C GLY A 78 13.28 3.45 -3.77
N GLU A 79 13.96 4.59 -3.66
CA GLU A 79 14.95 5.00 -4.65
C GLU A 79 15.98 3.86 -4.72
N GLY A 80 16.18 3.31 -5.92
CA GLY A 80 17.31 2.43 -6.16
C GLY A 80 18.56 3.20 -5.77
N LYS A 81 19.36 2.61 -4.87
CA LYS A 81 20.72 3.06 -4.60
C LYS A 81 21.55 3.03 -5.88
#